data_AF-A0A950AFK5-F1
#
_entry.id   AF-A0A950AFK5-F1
#
_cell.length_a   1.000
_cell.length_b   1.000
_cell.length_c   1.000
_cell.angle_alpha   90.00
_cell.angle_beta   90.00
_cell.angle_gamma   90.00
#
_symmetry.space_group_name_H-M   'P 1'
#
loop_
_entity.id
_entity.type
_entity.pdbx_description
1 polymer ?
#
loop_
_entity_poly.entity_id
_entity_poly.type
_entity_poly.pdbx_seq_one_letter_code
_entity_poly.pdbx_strand_id
1 'polypeptide(L)'
;MPPGDASVRQLAFDFAANITDGVSLWREQRQEALRRLGIELGFPVGANCEIELKSGLVLRGRLFLREEDFFPVARRDSAMLRIDDVDFSIAEIASCIRID
;
A
#
# COMPACT_ATOMS: atom_id res chain seq x y z
N MET A 1 13.44 2.53 47.70
CA MET A 1 12.07 2.43 47.15
C MET A 1 11.99 3.43 46.00
N PRO A 2 12.11 3.02 44.72
CA PRO A 2 12.09 3.95 43.60
C PRO A 2 10.64 4.31 43.21
N PRO A 3 10.33 5.58 42.89
CA PRO A 3 9.04 5.98 42.34
C PRO A 3 9.06 5.80 40.82
N GLY A 4 8.56 4.68 40.33
CA GLY A 4 8.47 4.43 38.90
C GLY A 4 7.11 3.86 38.56
N ASP A 5 6.07 4.70 38.46
CA ASP A 5 4.76 4.25 37.96
C ASP A 5 3.79 5.38 37.54
N ALA A 6 4.25 6.64 37.43
CA ALA A 6 3.37 7.72 36.95
C ALA A 6 3.35 7.82 35.41
N SER A 7 4.48 7.54 34.75
CA SER A 7 4.63 7.74 33.29
C SER A 7 3.97 6.65 32.45
N VAL A 8 3.74 5.45 32.99
CA VAL A 8 3.10 4.35 32.24
C VAL A 8 1.59 4.58 32.09
N ARG A 9 0.96 5.29 33.03
CA ARG A 9 -0.48 5.59 32.96
C ARG A 9 -0.84 6.68 31.94
N GLN A 10 0.08 7.61 31.64
CA GLN A 10 -0.18 8.66 30.65
C GLN A 10 -0.22 8.13 29.21
N LEU A 11 0.57 7.11 28.87
CA LEU A 11 0.56 6.51 27.54
C LEU A 11 -0.72 5.70 27.24
N ALA A 12 -1.40 5.19 28.28
CA ALA A 12 -2.60 4.38 28.11
C ALA A 12 -3.88 5.21 27.86
N PHE A 13 -3.88 6.51 28.19
CA PHE A 13 -5.07 7.36 28.02
C PHE A 13 -5.10 8.15 26.70
N ASP A 14 -3.97 8.33 26.01
CA ASP A 14 -3.94 8.97 24.69
C ASP A 14 -4.53 8.09 23.56
N PHE A 15 -4.66 6.78 23.79
CA PHE A 15 -5.34 5.89 22.84
C PHE A 15 -6.87 6.05 22.86
N ALA A 16 -7.45 6.54 23.97
CA ALA A 16 -8.89 6.56 24.18
C ALA A 16 -9.57 7.87 23.77
N ALA A 17 -8.82 8.96 23.60
CA ALA A 17 -9.40 10.28 23.31
C ALA A 17 -9.55 10.60 21.81
N ASN A 18 -8.93 9.81 20.92
CA ASN A 18 -8.92 10.05 19.45
C ASN A 18 -9.61 8.94 18.64
N ILE A 19 -10.57 8.24 19.26
CA ILE A 19 -11.26 7.07 18.70
C ILE A 19 -12.02 7.40 17.40
N THR A 20 -12.33 8.67 17.14
CA THR A 20 -13.09 9.05 15.94
C THR A 20 -12.26 9.05 14.65
N ASP A 21 -10.92 9.10 14.72
CA ASP A 21 -10.07 9.25 13.52
C ASP A 21 -8.87 8.31 13.42
N GLY A 22 -8.70 7.37 14.35
CA GLY A 22 -7.63 6.37 14.27
C GLY A 22 -7.69 5.51 12.98
N VAL A 23 -8.90 5.24 12.49
CA VAL A 23 -9.11 4.51 11.22
C VAL A 23 -8.69 5.35 10.01
N SER A 24 -8.99 6.65 10.02
CA SER A 24 -8.60 7.59 8.96
C SER A 24 -7.08 7.76 8.91
N LEU A 25 -6.46 7.99 10.08
CA LEU A 25 -5.01 8.09 10.21
C LEU A 25 -4.31 6.80 9.75
N TRP A 26 -4.84 5.64 10.12
CA TRP A 26 -4.33 4.35 9.65
C TRP A 26 -4.47 4.18 8.13
N ARG A 27 -5.60 4.62 7.53
CA ARG A 27 -5.80 4.60 6.08
C ARG A 27 -4.82 5.53 5.36
N GLU A 28 -4.56 6.72 5.87
CA GLU A 28 -3.60 7.66 5.31
C GLU A 28 -2.17 7.12 5.38
N GLN A 29 -1.75 6.61 6.54
CA GLN A 29 -0.44 5.99 6.69
C GLN A 29 -0.29 4.77 5.77
N ARG A 30 -1.36 3.99 5.58
CA ARG A 30 -1.40 2.85 4.66
C ARG A 30 -1.28 3.29 3.20
N GLN A 31 -1.97 4.37 2.79
CA GLN A 31 -1.86 4.92 1.44
C GLN A 31 -0.45 5.47 1.15
N GLU A 32 0.15 6.16 2.11
CA GLU A 32 1.51 6.67 1.96
C GLU A 32 2.54 5.53 1.92
N ALA A 33 2.37 4.49 2.74
CA ALA A 33 3.19 3.28 2.67
C ALA A 33 3.07 2.58 1.30
N LEU A 34 1.86 2.46 0.76
CA LEU A 34 1.62 1.93 -0.59
C LEU A 34 2.31 2.74 -1.67
N ARG A 35 2.24 4.07 -1.57
CA ARG A 35 2.86 4.96 -2.54
C ARG A 35 4.38 4.80 -2.53
N ARG A 36 4.98 4.69 -1.34
CA ARG A 36 6.42 4.43 -1.19
C ARG A 36 6.82 3.07 -1.75
N LEU A 37 6.04 2.02 -1.46
CA LEU A 37 6.26 0.70 -2.05
C LEU A 37 6.15 0.73 -3.57
N GLY A 38 5.17 1.45 -4.13
CA GLY A 38 5.05 1.66 -5.57
C GLY A 38 6.30 2.32 -6.16
N ILE A 39 6.82 3.36 -5.51
CA ILE A 39 8.07 4.02 -5.92
C ILE A 39 9.26 3.05 -5.86
N GLU A 40 9.38 2.26 -4.79
CA GLU A 40 10.45 1.27 -4.67
C GLU A 40 10.36 0.17 -5.74
N LEU A 41 9.14 -0.21 -6.14
CA LEU A 41 8.88 -1.18 -7.20
C LEU A 41 8.96 -0.58 -8.61
N GLY A 42 9.00 0.75 -8.73
CA GLY A 42 9.03 1.47 -10.01
C GLY A 42 7.66 1.60 -10.69
N PHE A 43 6.55 1.38 -9.97
CA PHE A 43 5.19 1.45 -10.51
C PHE A 43 4.38 2.60 -9.92
N PRO A 44 3.56 3.29 -10.73
CA PRO A 44 2.73 4.41 -10.28
C PRO A 44 1.46 3.92 -9.55
N VAL A 45 1.64 3.29 -8.38
CA VAL A 45 0.54 2.80 -7.53
C VAL A 45 -0.34 3.96 -7.06
N GLY A 46 -1.65 3.81 -7.20
CA GLY A 46 -2.67 4.80 -6.89
C GLY A 46 -2.97 5.78 -8.02
N ALA A 47 -2.22 5.75 -9.12
CA ALA A 47 -2.45 6.59 -10.29
C ALA A 47 -3.17 5.82 -11.41
N ASN A 48 -3.75 6.57 -12.34
CA ASN A 48 -4.28 5.99 -13.58
C ASN A 48 -3.10 5.64 -14.50
N CYS A 49 -3.07 4.40 -14.97
CA CYS A 49 -2.07 3.94 -15.93
C CYS A 49 -2.64 2.90 -16.89
N GLU A 50 -1.90 2.75 -17.99
CA GLU A 50 -2.07 1.73 -18.98
C GLU A 50 -0.95 0.70 -18.78
N ILE A 51 -1.33 -0.55 -18.51
CA ILE A 51 -0.42 -1.68 -18.37
C ILE A 51 -0.62 -2.58 -19.58
N GLU A 52 0.44 -2.82 -20.32
CA GLU A 52 0.49 -3.88 -21.33
C GLU A 52 1.12 -5.12 -20.70
N LEU A 53 0.40 -6.23 -20.73
CA LEU A 53 0.89 -7.53 -20.29
C LEU A 53 1.62 -8.24 -21.43
N LYS A 54 2.56 -9.14 -21.10
CA LYS A 54 3.28 -9.99 -22.05
C LYS A 54 2.37 -10.90 -22.88
N SER A 55 1.14 -11.13 -22.41
CA SER A 55 0.09 -11.84 -23.15
C SER A 55 -0.52 -11.02 -24.29
N GLY A 56 -0.21 -9.72 -24.39
CA GLY A 56 -0.83 -8.78 -25.33
C GLY A 56 -2.12 -8.13 -24.83
N LEU A 57 -2.51 -8.39 -23.57
CA LEU A 57 -3.63 -7.71 -22.93
C LEU A 57 -3.23 -6.31 -22.48
N VAL A 58 -4.09 -5.34 -22.76
CA VAL A 58 -3.92 -3.95 -22.31
C VAL A 58 -4.97 -3.65 -21.24
N LEU A 59 -4.50 -3.34 -20.03
CA LEU A 59 -5.32 -2.95 -18.90
C LEU A 59 -5.20 -1.44 -18.70
N ARG A 60 -6.33 -0.76 -18.48
CA ARG A 60 -6.39 0.68 -18.27
C ARG A 60 -7.24 0.97 -17.05
N GLY A 61 -6.67 1.70 -16.10
CA GLY A 61 -7.41 2.11 -14.91
C GLY A 61 -6.49 2.53 -13.79
N ARG A 62 -7.02 2.57 -12.57
CA ARG A 62 -6.21 2.89 -11.41
C ARG A 62 -5.45 1.65 -10.95
N LEU A 63 -4.13 1.78 -10.84
CA LEU A 63 -3.28 0.70 -10.38
C LEU A 63 -3.28 0.62 -8.86
N PHE A 64 -3.52 -0.56 -8.35
CA PHE A 64 -3.48 -0.88 -6.93
C PHE A 64 -2.48 -2.01 -6.69
N LEU A 65 -1.88 -2.03 -5.51
CA LEU A 65 -1.15 -3.18 -5.01
C LEU A 65 -2.14 -4.08 -4.27
N ARG A 66 -2.11 -5.39 -4.52
CA ARG A 66 -2.99 -6.34 -3.84
C ARG A 66 -2.62 -6.40 -2.36
N GLU A 67 -3.60 -6.11 -1.50
CA GLU A 67 -3.36 -5.83 -0.08
C GLU A 67 -2.84 -7.03 0.74
N GLU A 68 -2.86 -8.23 0.19
CA GLU A 68 -2.35 -9.44 0.85
C GLU A 68 -0.80 -9.55 0.80
N ASP A 69 -0.12 -8.76 -0.03
CA ASP A 69 1.35 -8.70 -0.12
C ASP A 69 2.01 -7.73 0.89
N PHE A 70 1.25 -7.16 1.83
CA PHE A 70 1.77 -6.25 2.87
C PHE A 70 2.57 -6.91 3.99
N PHE A 71 2.95 -8.18 3.85
CA PHE A 71 3.92 -8.78 4.77
C PHE A 71 5.31 -8.25 4.44
N PRO A 72 6.16 -7.92 5.44
CA PRO A 72 7.51 -7.37 5.25
C PRO A 72 8.51 -8.34 4.57
N VAL A 73 8.01 -9.42 3.97
CA VAL A 73 8.74 -10.47 3.26
C VAL A 73 8.20 -10.65 1.83
N ALA A 74 7.34 -9.75 1.33
CA ALA A 74 6.97 -9.77 -0.08
C ALA A 74 8.21 -9.45 -0.93
N ARG A 75 8.71 -10.47 -1.62
CA ARG A 75 9.77 -10.28 -2.60
C ARG A 75 9.21 -9.42 -3.72
N ARG A 76 10.00 -8.52 -4.29
CA ARG A 76 9.58 -7.69 -5.43
C ARG A 76 8.96 -8.52 -6.56
N ASP A 77 9.42 -9.75 -6.72
CA ASP A 77 8.99 -10.67 -7.78
C ASP A 77 7.63 -11.34 -7.50
N SER A 78 7.14 -11.32 -6.25
CA SER A 78 5.85 -11.92 -5.87
C SER A 78 4.72 -10.90 -5.73
N ALA A 79 5.01 -9.60 -5.79
CA ALA A 79 4.01 -8.57 -5.60
C ALA A 79 2.95 -8.64 -6.71
N MET A 80 1.69 -8.76 -6.30
CA MET A 80 0.55 -8.70 -7.21
C MET A 80 0.02 -7.27 -7.33
N LEU A 81 -0.25 -6.88 -8.56
CA LEU A 81 -0.85 -5.63 -8.94
C LEU A 81 -2.27 -5.87 -9.44
N ARG A 82 -3.12 -4.85 -9.30
CA ARG A 82 -4.51 -4.87 -9.71
C ARG A 82 -4.85 -3.62 -10.49
N ILE A 83 -5.53 -3.77 -11.62
CA ILE A 83 -6.27 -2.70 -12.27
C ILE A 83 -7.74 -3.12 -12.28
N ASP A 84 -8.59 -2.30 -11.68
CA ASP A 84 -10.00 -2.58 -11.43
C ASP A 84 -10.23 -3.92 -10.70
N ASP A 85 -10.62 -4.98 -11.41
CA ASP A 85 -10.86 -6.33 -10.87
C ASP A 85 -9.87 -7.37 -11.41
N VAL A 86 -8.87 -6.94 -12.19
CA VAL A 86 -7.88 -7.82 -12.81
C VAL A 86 -6.59 -7.83 -12.00
N ASP A 87 -6.27 -8.98 -11.42
CA ASP A 87 -5.01 -9.25 -10.73
C ASP A 87 -3.95 -9.77 -11.70
N PHE A 88 -2.71 -9.26 -11.59
CA PHE A 88 -1.56 -9.68 -12.39
C PHE A 88 -0.26 -9.50 -11.61
N SER A 89 0.75 -10.30 -11.93
CA SER A 89 2.09 -10.17 -11.35
C SER A 89 2.91 -9.10 -12.08
N ILE A 90 3.87 -8.49 -11.37
CA ILE A 90 4.90 -7.63 -11.97
C ILE A 90 5.64 -8.37 -13.11
N ALA A 91 5.86 -9.68 -12.97
CA ALA A 91 6.55 -10.48 -13.99
C ALA A 91 5.77 -10.57 -15.31
N GLU A 92 4.47 -10.33 -15.30
CA GLU A 92 3.61 -10.37 -16.48
C GLU A 92 3.58 -9.04 -17.24
N ILE A 93 4.11 -7.96 -16.66
CA ILE A 93 4.12 -6.65 -17.28
C ILE A 93 5.16 -6.61 -18.40
N ALA A 94 4.71 -6.17 -19.58
CA ALA A 94 5.56 -5.81 -20.70
C ALA A 94 5.86 -4.31 -20.71
N SER A 95 4.84 -3.47 -20.46
CA SER A 95 4.97 -2.01 -20.40
C SER A 95 4.00 -1.41 -19.38
N CYS A 96 4.40 -0.30 -18.77
CA CYS A 96 3.58 0.47 -17.83
C CYS A 96 3.71 1.96 -18.15
N ILE A 97 2.61 2.60 -18.54
CA ILE A 97 2.57 4.02 -18.90
C ILE A 97 1.55 4.71 -17.99
N ARG A 98 1.99 5.73 -17.25
CA ARG A 98 1.07 6.60 -16.51
C ARG A 98 0.31 7.49 -17.50
N ILE A 99 -1.01 7.53 -17.38
CA ILE A 99 -1.92 8.27 -18.29
C ILE A 99 -2.60 9.47 -17.60
N ASP A 100 -2.05 9.86 -16.46
CA ASP A 100 -2.44 11.05 -15.69
C ASP A 100 -1.76 12.31 -16.24
#